data_AF-A0A0E9WDX6-F1
#
_entry.id   AF-A0A0E9WDX6-F1
#
_cell.length_a   1.000
_cell.length_b   1.000
_cell.length_c   1.000
_cell.angle_alpha   90.00
_cell.angle_beta   90.00
_cell.angle_gamma   90.00
#
_symmetry.space_group_name_H-M   'P 1'
#
loop_
_entity.id
_entity.type
_entity.pdbx_description
1 polymer ?
#
loop_
_entity_poly.entity_id
_entity_poly.type
_entity_poly.pdbx_seq_one_letter_code
_entity_poly.pdbx_strand_id
1 'polypeptide(L)'
;MCVQRHVKTFRCLCTGEKGVGKGTQKPLHYKGCLFHRIVKDFMIQGGDFSEGNGRGGESIYGGFFEDESFSVKHNKEYLLSMANRGKDTNGSQFS
;
A
#
# COMPACT_ATOMS: atom_id res chain seq x y z
N MET A 1 9.95 -10.97 -13.61
CA MET A 1 11.06 -10.19 -13.03
C MET A 1 10.48 -9.30 -11.94
N CYS A 2 10.79 -9.68 -10.69
CA CYS A 2 10.67 -9.02 -9.39
C CYS A 2 9.74 -7.80 -9.17
N VAL A 3 8.52 -8.08 -8.66
CA VAL A 3 7.65 -7.15 -7.89
C VAL A 3 8.07 -7.19 -6.40
N GLN A 4 9.38 -7.15 -6.15
CA GLN A 4 9.95 -7.51 -4.83
C GLN A 4 9.68 -6.44 -3.78
N ARG A 5 9.75 -5.14 -4.13
CA ARG A 5 9.55 -4.07 -3.14
C ARG A 5 8.08 -3.92 -2.77
N HIS A 6 7.17 -4.12 -3.71
CA HIS A 6 5.74 -4.13 -3.39
C HIS A 6 5.37 -5.31 -2.48
N VAL A 7 5.77 -6.53 -2.85
CA VAL A 7 5.50 -7.72 -2.04
C VAL A 7 6.14 -7.60 -0.66
N LYS A 8 7.39 -7.11 -0.58
CA LYS A 8 8.09 -6.91 0.68
C LYS A 8 7.42 -5.83 1.54
N THR A 9 7.02 -4.70 0.95
CA THR A 9 6.29 -3.64 1.65
C THR A 9 4.99 -4.18 2.23
N PHE A 10 4.17 -4.83 1.40
CA PHE A 10 2.90 -5.41 1.83
C PHE A 10 3.11 -6.46 2.93
N ARG A 11 4.05 -7.40 2.75
CA ARG A 11 4.37 -8.44 3.75
C ARG A 11 4.78 -7.81 5.08
N CYS A 12 5.72 -6.87 5.06
CA CYS A 12 6.22 -6.23 6.27
C CYS A 12 5.09 -5.46 6.98
N LEU A 13 4.23 -4.75 6.24
CA LEU A 13 3.07 -4.05 6.79
C LEU A 13 2.00 -5.00 7.33
N CYS A 14 1.87 -6.23 6.82
CA CYS A 14 1.02 -7.24 7.44
C CYS A 14 1.56 -7.71 8.80
N THR A 15 2.88 -7.78 8.95
CA THR A 15 3.53 -8.27 10.18
C THR A 15 3.80 -7.19 11.23
N GLY A 16 3.94 -5.94 10.82
CA GLY A 16 4.43 -4.88 11.71
C GLY A 16 5.94 -4.95 12.02
N GLU A 17 6.71 -5.83 11.37
CA GLU A 17 8.11 -6.13 11.75
C GLU A 17 9.08 -4.95 11.56
N LYS A 18 8.66 -3.90 10.84
CA LYS A 18 9.48 -2.72 10.54
C LYS A 18 9.31 -1.59 11.55
N GLY A 19 8.54 -1.80 12.60
CA GLY A 19 8.42 -0.85 13.71
C GLY A 19 7.65 0.41 13.30
N VAL A 20 8.22 1.58 13.56
CA VAL A 20 7.58 2.88 13.36
C VAL A 20 8.06 3.52 12.05
N GLY A 21 7.11 4.07 11.30
CA GLY A 21 7.36 4.73 10.04
C GLY A 21 8.07 6.08 10.21
N LYS A 22 8.99 6.39 9.30
CA LYS A 22 9.88 7.55 9.41
C LYS A 22 9.12 8.87 9.22
N GLY A 23 8.22 8.93 8.24
CA GLY A 23 7.46 10.14 7.92
C GLY A 23 6.21 10.28 8.79
N THR A 24 5.48 9.19 9.00
CA THR A 24 4.18 9.20 9.69
C THR A 24 4.31 9.11 11.21
N GLN A 25 5.46 8.65 11.73
CA GLN A 25 5.68 8.36 13.15
C GLN A 25 4.62 7.40 13.74
N LYS A 26 4.02 6.57 12.87
CA LYS A 26 3.02 5.57 13.24
C LYS A 26 3.53 4.15 12.95
N PRO A 27 3.01 3.12 13.64
CA PRO A 27 3.41 1.74 13.38
C PRO A 27 3.20 1.38 11.91
N LEU A 28 4.22 0.83 11.26
CA LEU A 28 4.17 0.28 9.91
C LEU A 28 3.41 -1.05 9.93
N HIS A 29 2.10 -1.00 10.18
CA HIS A 29 1.27 -2.16 10.40
C HIS A 29 -0.16 -1.94 9.90
N TYR A 30 -0.73 -2.93 9.21
CA TYR A 30 -2.12 -2.91 8.75
C TYR A 30 -3.13 -3.28 9.84
N LYS A 31 -2.70 -3.76 11.01
CA LYS A 31 -3.62 -4.08 12.11
C LYS A 31 -4.37 -2.83 12.56
N GLY A 32 -5.69 -2.87 12.43
CA GLY A 32 -6.57 -1.73 12.73
C GLY A 32 -6.69 -0.69 11.60
N CYS A 33 -6.06 -0.94 10.45
CA CYS A 33 -6.24 -0.10 9.27
C CYS A 33 -7.61 -0.34 8.62
N LEU A 34 -8.21 0.73 8.09
CA LEU A 34 -9.54 0.72 7.49
C LEU A 34 -9.47 0.57 5.96
N PHE A 35 -10.50 -0.07 5.40
CA PHE A 35 -10.86 0.10 4.00
C PHE A 35 -11.63 1.40 3.86
N HIS A 36 -10.92 2.47 3.51
CA HIS A 36 -11.45 3.84 3.54
C HIS A 36 -12.20 4.22 2.25
N ARG A 37 -12.04 3.44 1.17
CA ARG A 37 -12.72 3.70 -0.09
C ARG A 37 -13.25 2.39 -0.69
N ILE A 38 -14.55 2.30 -0.88
CA ILE A 38 -15.24 1.13 -1.42
C ILE A 38 -16.08 1.59 -2.61
N VAL A 39 -15.80 1.04 -3.80
CA VAL A 39 -16.57 1.31 -5.01
C VAL A 39 -17.14 0.00 -5.50
N LYS A 40 -18.47 -0.15 -5.39
CA LYS A 40 -19.18 -1.36 -5.79
C LYS A 40 -18.90 -1.66 -7.27
N ASP A 41 -18.69 -2.94 -7.57
CA ASP A 41 -18.38 -3.46 -8.91
C ASP A 41 -17.07 -2.91 -9.53
N PHE A 42 -16.17 -2.38 -8.70
CA PHE A 42 -14.88 -1.89 -9.14
C PHE A 42 -13.73 -2.34 -8.24
N MET A 43 -13.61 -1.79 -7.03
CA MET A 43 -12.50 -2.12 -6.13
C MET A 43 -12.78 -1.71 -4.67
N ILE A 44 -11.98 -2.27 -3.77
CA ILE A 44 -11.89 -1.88 -2.36
C ILE A 44 -10.48 -1.36 -2.09
N GLN A 45 -10.33 -0.19 -1.51
CA GLN A 45 -9.03 0.41 -1.23
C GLN A 45 -8.82 0.61 0.27
N GLY A 46 -7.64 0.20 0.73
CA GLY A 46 -7.22 0.25 2.12
C GLY A 46 -5.73 0.56 2.25
N GLY A 47 -5.17 0.32 3.44
CA GLY A 47 -3.74 0.44 3.70
C GLY A 47 -3.26 1.84 4.09
N ASP A 48 -4.16 2.82 4.25
CA ASP A 48 -3.84 4.08 4.91
C ASP A 48 -3.90 3.90 6.44
N PHE A 49 -2.79 3.46 7.02
CA PHE A 49 -2.68 3.24 8.46
C PHE A 49 -2.48 4.54 9.24
N SER A 50 -2.14 5.66 8.58
CA SER A 50 -1.81 6.90 9.27
C SER A 50 -2.99 7.85 9.38
N GLU A 51 -3.78 8.03 8.32
CA GLU A 51 -4.92 8.95 8.33
C GLU A 51 -6.27 8.25 8.12
N GLY A 52 -6.27 7.04 7.56
CA GLY A 52 -7.49 6.26 7.32
C GLY A 52 -8.47 6.91 6.33
N ASN A 53 -8.01 7.86 5.51
CA ASN A 53 -8.85 8.64 4.60
C ASN A 53 -8.32 8.66 3.16
N GLY A 54 -7.20 7.97 2.90
CA GLY A 54 -6.56 7.88 1.59
C GLY A 54 -5.48 8.94 1.36
N ARG A 55 -5.26 9.88 2.28
CA ARG A 55 -4.20 10.91 2.21
C ARG A 55 -2.89 10.50 2.88
N GLY A 56 -2.95 9.52 3.77
CA GLY A 56 -1.79 9.04 4.50
C GLY A 56 -1.14 7.79 3.91
N GLY A 57 -0.38 7.12 4.76
CA GLY A 57 0.37 5.92 4.48
C GLY A 57 1.78 6.21 3.97
N GLU A 58 2.73 5.39 4.39
CA GLU A 58 4.08 5.36 3.81
C GLU A 58 4.56 3.91 3.63
N SER A 59 5.62 3.74 2.86
CA SER A 59 6.29 2.46 2.66
C SER A 59 7.26 2.14 3.81
N ILE A 60 7.72 0.89 3.86
CA ILE A 60 8.75 0.45 4.81
C ILE A 60 10.14 1.05 4.56
N TYR A 61 10.32 1.72 3.43
CA TYR A 61 11.58 2.38 3.07
C TYR A 61 11.64 3.82 3.60
N GLY A 62 10.51 4.36 4.06
CA GLY A 62 10.31 5.76 4.44
C GLY A 62 9.80 6.57 3.26
N GLY A 63 8.59 7.14 3.39
CA GLY A 63 7.93 7.82 2.28
C GLY A 63 7.49 6.86 1.16
N PHE A 64 7.69 7.26 -0.10
CA PHE A 64 7.24 6.51 -1.29
C PHE A 64 8.39 5.83 -2.04
N PHE A 65 8.05 4.89 -2.93
CA PHE A 65 9.02 4.24 -3.81
C PHE A 65 8.51 4.09 -5.25
N GLU A 66 9.47 3.87 -6.15
CA GLU A 66 9.28 3.80 -7.61
C GLU A 66 8.44 2.61 -8.08
N ASP A 67 7.79 2.78 -9.24
CA ASP A 67 7.02 1.74 -9.90
C ASP A 67 7.94 0.63 -10.44
N GLU A 68 7.81 -0.60 -9.95
CA GLU A 68 8.69 -1.71 -10.35
C GLU A 68 8.31 -2.38 -11.69
N SER A 69 7.03 -2.69 -11.90
CA SER A 69 6.60 -3.43 -13.08
C SER A 69 5.11 -3.32 -13.33
N PHE A 70 4.74 -3.05 -14.58
CA PHE A 70 3.36 -3.09 -15.09
C PHE A 70 3.08 -4.36 -15.92
N SER A 71 3.86 -5.42 -15.71
CA SER A 71 3.76 -6.65 -16.48
C SER A 71 2.47 -7.44 -16.22
N VAL A 72 1.89 -7.29 -15.02
CA VAL A 72 0.61 -7.92 -14.64
C VAL A 72 -0.52 -6.97 -14.97
N LYS A 73 -1.44 -7.41 -15.85
CA LYS A 73 -2.64 -6.65 -16.21
C LYS A 73 -3.76 -6.92 -15.20
N HIS A 74 -4.53 -5.88 -14.87
CA HIS A 74 -5.75 -5.96 -14.05
C HIS A 74 -6.93 -6.52 -14.85
N ASN A 75 -6.83 -7.78 -15.28
CA ASN A 75 -7.82 -8.42 -16.14
C ASN A 75 -8.74 -9.41 -15.41
N LYS A 76 -8.60 -9.53 -14.09
CA LYS A 76 -9.38 -10.45 -13.25
C LYS A 76 -9.71 -9.77 -11.92
N GLU A 77 -10.82 -10.21 -11.34
CA GLU A 77 -11.22 -9.84 -9.98
C GLU A 77 -10.22 -10.39 -8.95
N TYR A 78 -10.21 -9.78 -7.76
CA TYR A 78 -9.37 -10.19 -6.62
C TYR A 78 -7.86 -10.05 -6.83
N LEU A 79 -7.42 -9.24 -7.80
CA LEU A 79 -6.01 -8.88 -7.96
C LEU A 79 -5.63 -7.78 -6.98
N LEU A 80 -4.60 -8.02 -6.19
CA LEU A 80 -4.00 -7.02 -5.31
C LEU A 80 -3.10 -6.08 -6.12
N SER A 81 -3.34 -4.79 -6.01
CA SER A 81 -2.55 -3.74 -6.62
C SER A 81 -2.22 -2.62 -5.65
N MET A 82 -1.18 -1.86 -5.95
CA MET A 82 -0.75 -0.75 -5.11
C MET A 82 -1.46 0.53 -5.56
N ALA A 83 -2.03 1.23 -4.58
CA ALA A 83 -2.60 2.54 -4.84
C ALA A 83 -1.48 3.59 -4.79
N ASN A 84 -1.46 4.46 -5.80
CA ASN A 84 -0.51 5.55 -5.92
C ASN A 84 -1.24 6.88 -6.26
N ARG A 85 -0.52 8.00 -6.19
CA ARG A 85 -1.01 9.36 -6.53
C ARG A 85 -0.31 9.94 -7.75
N GLY A 86 0.19 9.08 -8.62
CA GLY A 86 1.05 9.45 -9.74
C GLY A 86 2.28 8.56 -9.81
N LYS A 87 3.10 8.80 -10.83
CA LYS A 87 4.31 8.02 -11.10
C LYS A 87 5.23 7.99 -9.88
N ASP A 88 5.72 6.81 -9.52
CA ASP A 88 6.72 6.59 -8.46
C ASP A 88 6.27 7.02 -7.04
N THR A 89 4.97 6.92 -6.75
CA THR A 89 4.39 7.30 -5.44
C THR A 89 3.81 6.12 -4.65
N ASN A 90 4.41 4.92 -4.77
CA ASN A 90 3.93 3.74 -4.04
C ASN A 90 4.24 3.86 -2.54
N GLY A 91 3.20 3.71 -1.72
CA GLY A 91 3.31 3.79 -0.26
C GLY A 91 2.92 2.49 0.42
N SER A 92 1.87 2.54 1.22
CA SER A 92 1.26 1.39 1.92
C SER A 92 -0.17 1.08 1.46
N GLN A 93 -0.78 1.96 0.67
CA GLN A 93 -2.15 1.76 0.23
C GLN A 93 -2.23 0.73 -0.90
N PHE A 94 -3.31 -0.04 -0.90
CA PHE A 94 -3.56 -1.10 -1.88
C PHE A 94 -5.05 -1.20 -2.23
N SER A 95 -5.34 -1.83 -3.36
CA SER A 95 -6.67 -2.12 -3.89
C SER A 95 -6.78 -3.52 -4.46
#